data_AF-A0A971W8E6-F1
#
_entry.id   AF-A0A971W8E6-F1
#
_cell.length_a   1.000
_cell.length_b   1.000
_cell.length_c   1.000
_cell.angle_alpha   90.00
_cell.angle_beta   90.00
_cell.angle_gamma   90.00
#
_symmetry.space_group_name_H-M   'P 1'
#
loop_
_entity.id
_entity.type
_entity.pdbx_description
1 polymer ?
#
loop_
_entity_poly.entity_id
_entity_poly.type
_entity_poly.pdbx_seq_one_letter_code
_entity_poly.pdbx_strand_id
1 'polypeptide(L)' 'MSNTQVDYPVDLKEMDAIIRDVKEKIQRLKEISGGMQCVDRNCDRILASVKMLELNICDVIEFL' A
#
# COMPACT_ATOMS: atom_id res chain seq x y z
N MET A 1 -13.68 13.01 34.27
CA MET A 1 -13.62 13.20 32.80
C MET A 1 -12.98 11.93 32.24
N SER A 2 -13.77 10.99 31.73
CA SER A 2 -13.25 9.77 31.09
C SER A 2 -12.86 10.12 29.66
N ASN A 3 -11.58 10.00 29.34
CA ASN A 3 -11.10 10.14 27.97
C ASN A 3 -11.48 8.84 27.24
N THR A 4 -12.63 8.83 26.55
CA THR A 4 -13.04 7.67 25.76
C THR A 4 -12.12 7.58 24.54
N GLN A 5 -11.12 6.70 24.59
CA GLN A 5 -10.44 6.24 23.38
C GLN A 5 -11.50 5.58 22.50
N VAL A 6 -11.77 6.20 21.35
CA VAL A 6 -12.59 5.60 20.30
C VAL A 6 -11.67 4.60 19.59
N ASP A 7 -11.84 3.31 19.88
CA ASP A 7 -11.18 2.24 19.16
C ASP A 7 -11.91 2.07 17.82
N TYR A 8 -11.30 2.52 16.73
CA TYR A 8 -11.84 2.27 15.40
C TYR A 8 -11.54 0.82 15.03
N PRO A 9 -12.54 0.02 14.60
CA PRO A 9 -12.27 -1.34 14.16
C PRO A 9 -11.27 -1.33 13.01
N VAL A 10 -10.29 -2.22 13.07
CA VAL A 10 -9.30 -2.40 12.00
C VAL A 10 -10.01 -3.02 10.79
N ASP A 11 -10.16 -2.26 9.71
CA ASP A 11 -10.71 -2.75 8.44
C ASP A 11 -9.60 -3.28 7.53
N LEU A 12 -9.24 -4.55 7.71
CA LEU A 12 -8.20 -5.20 6.92
C LEU A 12 -8.59 -5.29 5.43
N LYS A 13 -9.89 -5.44 5.11
CA LYS A 13 -10.33 -5.58 3.72
C LYS A 13 -10.19 -4.27 2.95
N GLU A 14 -10.55 -3.16 3.59
CA GLU A 14 -10.32 -1.83 3.00
C GLU A 14 -8.82 -1.56 2.83
N MET A 15 -7.99 -1.94 3.81
CA MET A 15 -6.53 -1.81 3.69
C MET A 15 -5.96 -2.64 2.52
N ASP A 16 -6.36 -3.91 2.36
CA ASP A 16 -5.93 -4.74 1.23
C ASP A 16 -6.32 -4.12 -0.12
N ALA A 17 -7.57 -3.66 -0.25
CA ALA A 17 -8.04 -3.02 -1.47
C ALA A 17 -7.21 -1.76 -1.81
N ILE A 18 -6.94 -0.89 -0.83
CA ILE A 18 -6.14 0.32 -1.01
C ILE A 18 -4.69 -0.02 -1.35
N ILE A 19 -4.07 -1.00 -0.68
CA ILE A 19 -2.68 -1.41 -0.92
C ILE A 19 -2.51 -1.89 -2.37
N ARG A 20 -3.46 -2.70 -2.87
CA ARG A 20 -3.46 -3.18 -4.26
C ARG A 20 -3.64 -2.04 -5.26
N ASP A 21 -4.59 -1.13 -5.02
CA ASP A 21 -4.82 0.04 -5.88
C ASP A 21 -3.59 0.96 -5.95
N VAL A 22 -2.92 1.20 -4.81
CA VAL A 22 -1.68 1.99 -4.77
C VAL A 22 -0.59 1.32 -5.61
N LYS A 23 -0.40 0.00 -5.48
CA LYS A 23 0.56 -0.75 -6.29
C LYS A 23 0.33 -0.56 -7.78
N GLU A 24 -0.90 -0.71 -8.23
CA GLU A 24 -1.28 -0.55 -9.64
C GLU A 24 -1.01 0.87 -10.13
N LYS A 25 -1.35 1.90 -9.34
CA LYS A 25 -1.08 3.30 -9.72
C LYS A 25 0.42 3.62 -9.80
N ILE A 26 1.23 3.09 -8.91
CA ILE A 26 2.69 3.31 -8.93
C ILE A 26 3.33 2.56 -10.09
N GLN A 27 2.88 1.33 -10.37
CA GLN A 27 3.32 0.59 -11.55
C GLN A 27 2.98 1.36 -12.82
N ARG A 28 1.76 1.91 -12.91
CA ARG A 28 1.33 2.75 -14.03
C ARG A 28 2.15 4.03 -14.15
N LEU A 29 2.47 4.70 -13.04
CA LEU A 29 3.34 5.88 -13.03
C LEU A 29 4.72 5.56 -13.59
N LYS A 30 5.27 4.39 -13.23
CA LYS A 30 6.56 3.92 -13.76
C LYS A 30 6.48 3.63 -15.26
N GLU A 31 5.40 3.01 -15.74
CA GLU A 31 5.22 2.75 -17.18
C GLU A 31 5.20 4.03 -18.02
N ILE A 32 4.53 5.07 -17.54
CA ILE A 32 4.41 6.35 -18.26
C ILE A 32 5.59 7.29 -18.02
N SER A 33 6.57 6.90 -17.20
CA SER A 33 7.74 7.74 -16.86
C SER A 33 8.64 8.03 -18.06
N GLY A 34 8.55 7.20 -19.12
CA GLY A 34 9.42 7.31 -20.29
C GLY A 34 10.90 7.05 -19.99
N GLY A 35 11.22 6.35 -18.90
CA GLY A 35 12.60 6.09 -18.47
C GLY A 35 13.24 7.25 -17.70
N MET A 36 12.43 8.19 -17.20
CA MET A 36 12.93 9.28 -16.36
C MET A 36 13.48 8.70 -15.04
N GLN A 37 14.81 8.62 -14.93
CA GLN A 37 15.47 7.90 -13.84
C GLN A 37 15.03 8.34 -12.42
N CYS A 38 14.75 9.63 -12.21
CA CYS A 38 14.30 10.09 -10.90
C CYS A 38 12.90 9.57 -10.58
N VAL A 39 12.01 9.44 -11.56
CA VAL A 39 10.67 8.86 -11.38
C VAL A 39 10.78 7.35 -11.17
N ASP A 40 11.54 6.65 -12.00
CA ASP A 40 11.70 5.19 -11.89
C ASP A 40 12.24 4.77 -10.53
N ARG A 41 13.31 5.43 -10.05
CA ARG A 41 13.90 5.14 -8.73
C ARG A 41 12.95 5.42 -7.58
N ASN A 42 12.09 6.45 -7.69
CA ASN A 42 11.09 6.72 -6.65
C ASN A 42 9.95 5.70 -6.70
N CYS A 43 9.49 5.31 -7.89
CA CYS A 43 8.51 4.24 -8.04
C CYS A 43 9.03 2.93 -7.46
N ASP A 44 10.29 2.56 -7.70
CA ASP A 44 10.91 1.36 -7.13
C ASP A 44 10.95 1.36 -5.60
N ARG A 45 11.30 2.49 -4.99
CA ARG A 45 11.29 2.62 -3.52
C ARG A 45 9.88 2.50 -2.96
N ILE A 46 8.90 3.15 -3.60
CA ILE A 46 7.50 3.08 -3.16
C ILE A 46 6.99 1.64 -3.30
N LEU A 47 7.26 0.95 -4.42
CA LEU A 47 6.87 -0.45 -4.63
C LEU A 47 7.49 -1.38 -3.58
N ALA A 48 8.74 -1.13 -3.15
CA ALA A 48 9.35 -1.88 -2.06
C ALA A 48 8.61 -1.67 -0.72
N SER A 49 8.23 -0.43 -0.40
CA SER A 49 7.42 -0.13 0.79
C SER A 49 6.01 -0.75 0.70
N VAL A 50 5.37 -0.68 -0.47
CA VAL A 50 4.06 -1.31 -0.72
C VAL A 50 4.16 -2.82 -0.57
N LYS A 51 5.25 -3.46 -1.02
CA LYS A 51 5.44 -4.91 -0.86
C LYS A 51 5.48 -5.32 0.62
N MET A 52 6.06 -4.50 1.49
CA MET A 52 6.01 -4.76 2.94
C MET A 52 4.58 -4.71 3.49
N LEU A 53 3.77 -3.76 3.02
CA LEU A 53 2.35 -3.71 3.39
C LEU A 53 1.57 -4.92 2.87
N GLU A 54 1.86 -5.38 1.64
CA GLU A 54 1.28 -6.62 1.11
C GLU A 54 1.59 -7.82 2.04
N LEU A 55 2.85 -7.99 2.44
CA LEU A 55 3.24 -9.08 3.36
C LEU A 55 2.58 -8.96 4.74
N ASN A 56 2.31 -7.74 5.22
CA ASN A 56 1.78 -7.50 6.55
C ASN A 56 0.25 -7.55 6.63
N ILE A 57 -0.44 -7.28 5.53
CA ILE A 57 -1.90 -7.13 5.49
C ILE A 57 -2.51 -8.11 4.50
N CYS A 58 -2.16 -8.00 3.22
CA CYS A 58 -2.75 -8.79 2.14
C CYS A 58 -2.53 -10.29 2.36
N ASP A 59 -1.28 -10.69 2.61
CA ASP A 59 -0.93 -12.10 2.84
C ASP A 59 -1.59 -12.62 4.13
N VAL A 60 -1.76 -11.78 5.16
CA VAL A 60 -2.43 -12.18 6.42
C VAL A 60 -3.93 -12.44 6.21
N ILE A 61 -4.60 -11.63 5.39
CA ILE A 61 -6.02 -11.81 5.05
C ILE A 61 -6.29 -13.15 4.36
N GLU A 62 -5.34 -13.66 3.57
CA GLU A 62 -5.51 -14.97 2.92
C GLU A 62 -5.66 -16.13 3.92
N PHE A 63 -5.29 -15.91 5.19
CA PHE A 63 -5.40 -16.88 6.28
C PHE A 63 -6.52 -16.59 7.29
N LEU A 64 -7.35 -15.56 7.06
CA LEU A 64 -8.49 -15.17 7.91
C LEU A 64 -9.83 -15.54 7.26
#